data_AF-A0A2S9X7Y0-F1
#
_entry.id   AF-A0A2S9X7Y0-F1
#
_cell.length_a   1.000
_cell.length_b   1.000
_cell.length_c   1.000
_cell.angle_alpha   90.00
_cell.angle_beta   90.00
_cell.angle_gamma   90.00
#
_symmetry.space_group_name_H-M   'P 1'
#
loop_
_entity.id
_entity.type
_entity.pdbx_description
1 polymer ?
#
loop_
_entity_poly.entity_id
_entity_poly.type
_entity_poly.pdbx_seq_one_letter_code
_entity_poly.pdbx_strand_id
1 'polypeptide(L)'
;MEKDPHGTDPHAPGAKLDAGKPQVALIFDDMPRALRAVAGVATFGAAKYSRGGWLQVPDGLARYRSAGDRHRLARGIESHDPDSKLLHLAHETWNRLAELELLLRASEVLTEQLAGPQGGVQR
;
A
#
# COMPACT_ATOMS: atom_id res chain seq x y z
N MET A 1 -1.51 -2.06 25.74
CA MET A 1 -2.20 -3.35 26.00
C MET A 1 -3.46 -3.35 25.16
N GLU A 2 -3.67 -4.40 24.35
CA GLU A 2 -4.90 -4.53 23.55
C GLU A 2 -6.11 -4.67 24.48
N LYS A 3 -7.26 -4.11 24.09
CA LYS A 3 -8.47 -4.05 24.93
C LYS A 3 -9.71 -4.24 24.07
N ASP A 4 -10.73 -4.84 24.67
CA ASP A 4 -12.08 -4.88 24.10
C ASP A 4 -12.74 -3.50 24.25
N PRO A 5 -13.34 -2.93 23.19
CA PRO A 5 -14.00 -1.62 23.25
C PRO A 5 -15.12 -1.52 24.30
N HIS A 6 -15.73 -2.64 24.69
CA HIS A 6 -16.80 -2.70 25.66
C HIS A 6 -16.33 -3.06 27.07
N GLY A 7 -15.01 -3.19 27.28
CA GLY A 7 -14.43 -3.53 28.58
C GLY A 7 -14.56 -5.01 28.96
N THR A 8 -14.89 -5.87 27.99
CA THR A 8 -14.98 -7.33 28.19
C THR A 8 -13.58 -7.90 28.48
N ASP A 9 -13.49 -8.85 29.41
CA ASP A 9 -12.24 -9.55 29.70
C ASP A 9 -11.71 -10.23 28.42
N PRO A 10 -10.42 -10.06 28.05
CA PRO A 10 -9.85 -10.63 26.83
C PRO A 10 -10.02 -12.14 26.65
N HIS A 11 -10.18 -12.89 27.75
CA HIS A 11 -10.37 -14.33 27.75
C HIS A 11 -11.84 -14.75 27.85
N ALA A 12 -12.78 -13.81 28.01
CA ALA A 12 -14.20 -14.12 28.01
C ALA A 12 -14.74 -14.35 26.59
N PRO A 13 -15.71 -15.27 26.40
CA PRO A 13 -16.39 -15.44 25.12
C PRO A 13 -17.00 -14.13 24.62
N GLY A 14 -16.73 -13.78 23.35
CA GLY A 14 -17.26 -12.57 22.70
C GLY A 14 -16.37 -11.33 22.80
N ALA A 15 -15.28 -11.36 23.57
CA ALA A 15 -14.31 -10.26 23.60
C ALA A 15 -13.58 -10.11 22.25
N LYS A 16 -13.41 -8.87 21.80
CA LYS A 16 -12.65 -8.55 20.58
C LYS A 16 -11.70 -7.38 20.84
N LEU A 17 -10.40 -7.66 20.83
CA LEU A 17 -9.38 -6.67 21.16
C LEU A 17 -8.99 -5.81 19.95
N ASP A 18 -9.94 -5.12 19.35
CA ASP A 18 -9.72 -4.25 18.18
C ASP A 18 -9.83 -2.76 18.48
N ALA A 19 -9.98 -2.39 19.76
CA ALA A 19 -9.92 -1.00 20.19
C ALA A 19 -8.60 -0.36 19.73
N GLY A 20 -8.69 0.71 18.94
CA GLY A 20 -7.54 1.44 18.42
C GLY A 20 -6.87 0.81 17.19
N LYS A 21 -7.34 -0.34 16.69
CA LYS A 21 -6.85 -0.91 15.43
C LYS A 21 -7.45 -0.16 14.23
N PRO A 22 -6.73 -0.07 13.08
CA PRO A 22 -7.27 0.56 11.89
C PRO A 22 -8.59 -0.08 11.43
N GLN A 23 -9.61 0.76 11.20
CA GLN A 23 -10.90 0.32 10.68
C GLN A 23 -10.84 0.23 9.14
N VAL A 24 -10.38 -0.91 8.64
CA VAL A 24 -10.14 -1.15 7.20
C VAL A 24 -11.41 -0.95 6.35
N ALA A 25 -12.58 -1.28 6.90
CA ALA A 25 -13.88 -1.12 6.24
C ALA A 25 -14.13 0.33 5.77
N LEU A 26 -13.65 1.34 6.49
CA LEU A 26 -13.82 2.75 6.10
C LEU A 26 -13.24 3.05 4.71
N ILE A 27 -12.14 2.40 4.33
CA ILE A 27 -11.56 2.61 2.99
C ILE A 27 -12.31 1.79 1.94
N PHE A 28 -12.70 0.55 2.24
CA PHE A 28 -13.37 -0.33 1.27
C PHE A 28 -14.82 0.07 1.00
N ASP A 29 -15.56 0.46 2.05
CA ASP A 29 -16.99 0.79 1.97
C ASP A 29 -17.20 2.23 1.48
N ASP A 30 -16.38 3.19 1.92
CA ASP A 30 -16.60 4.61 1.58
C ASP A 30 -15.86 5.05 0.29
N MET A 31 -14.79 4.35 -0.12
CA MET A 31 -13.99 4.71 -1.29
C MET A 31 -13.98 3.70 -2.46
N PRO A 32 -15.07 2.95 -2.75
CA PRO A 32 -15.02 1.87 -3.74
C PRO A 32 -14.72 2.37 -5.17
N ARG A 33 -15.16 3.58 -5.53
CA ARG A 33 -14.87 4.19 -6.84
C ARG A 33 -13.38 4.48 -7.04
N ALA A 34 -12.72 5.03 -6.01
CA ALA A 34 -11.30 5.36 -6.06
C ALA A 34 -10.45 4.09 -6.10
N LEU A 35 -10.75 3.11 -5.23
CA LEU A 35 -10.09 1.81 -5.21
C LEU A 35 -10.19 1.10 -6.55
N ARG A 36 -11.37 1.10 -7.17
CA ARG A 36 -11.57 0.51 -8.50
C ARG A 36 -10.75 1.21 -9.59
N ALA A 37 -10.65 2.54 -9.55
CA ALA A 37 -9.86 3.30 -10.53
C ALA A 37 -8.35 2.97 -10.43
N VAL A 38 -7.83 2.90 -9.20
CA VAL A 38 -6.42 2.52 -8.93
C VAL A 38 -6.16 1.06 -9.32
N ALA A 39 -7.11 0.16 -9.02
CA ALA A 39 -7.03 -1.23 -9.44
C ALA A 39 -6.96 -1.36 -10.97
N GLY A 40 -7.69 -0.51 -11.71
CA GLY A 40 -7.59 -0.46 -13.17
C GLY A 40 -6.17 -0.15 -13.67
N VAL A 41 -5.47 0.79 -13.04
CA VAL A 41 -4.06 1.10 -13.36
C VAL A 41 -3.16 -0.10 -13.04
N ALA A 42 -3.37 -0.76 -11.90
CA ALA A 42 -2.63 -1.96 -11.54
C ALA A 42 -2.82 -3.09 -12.59
N THR A 43 -4.06 -3.30 -13.05
CA THR A 43 -4.38 -4.29 -14.10
C THR A 43 -3.72 -3.93 -15.43
N PHE A 44 -3.80 -2.66 -15.85
CA PHE A 44 -3.14 -2.18 -17.07
C PHE A 44 -1.63 -2.41 -17.01
N GLY A 45 -0.98 -2.01 -15.91
CA GLY A 45 0.47 -2.20 -15.73
C GLY A 45 0.87 -3.68 -15.70
N ALA A 46 0.10 -4.53 -15.02
CA ALA A 46 0.37 -5.97 -14.97
C ALA A 46 0.23 -6.65 -16.34
N ALA A 47 -0.71 -6.20 -17.17
CA ALA A 47 -0.91 -6.70 -18.53
C ALA A 47 0.18 -6.21 -19.50
N LYS A 48 0.58 -4.93 -19.38
CA LYS A 48 1.59 -4.31 -20.24
C LYS A 48 3.02 -4.78 -19.93
N TYR A 49 3.33 -5.02 -18.67
CA TYR A 49 4.65 -5.41 -18.20
C TYR A 49 4.62 -6.83 -17.64
N SER A 50 4.52 -6.96 -16.32
CA SER A 50 4.40 -8.26 -15.65
C SER A 50 3.74 -8.11 -14.28
N ARG A 51 3.06 -9.16 -13.84
CA ARG A 51 2.53 -9.23 -12.47
C ARG A 51 3.69 -9.22 -11.47
N GLY A 52 3.67 -8.26 -10.55
CA GLY A 52 4.68 -8.15 -9.49
C GLY A 52 6.05 -7.62 -9.93
N GLY A 53 6.29 -7.40 -11.23
CA GLY A 53 7.58 -6.87 -11.73
C GLY A 53 7.92 -5.48 -11.18
N TRP A 54 6.90 -4.72 -10.77
CA TRP A 54 7.04 -3.41 -10.18
C TRP A 54 7.91 -3.41 -8.90
N LEU A 55 7.96 -4.53 -8.16
CA LEU A 55 8.78 -4.72 -6.95
C LEU A 55 10.29 -4.75 -7.25
N GLN A 56 10.67 -5.14 -8.48
CA GLN A 56 12.05 -5.38 -8.87
C GLN A 56 12.66 -4.19 -9.62
N VAL A 57 11.92 -3.08 -9.73
CA VAL A 57 12.41 -1.89 -10.41
C VAL A 57 13.61 -1.32 -9.63
N PRO A 58 14.81 -1.25 -10.24
CA PRO A 58 15.96 -0.63 -9.61
C PRO A 58 15.66 0.83 -9.27
N ASP A 59 16.02 1.25 -8.06
CA ASP A 59 15.69 2.58 -7.52
C ASP A 59 14.19 2.88 -7.57
N GLY A 60 13.37 1.88 -7.21
CA GLY A 60 11.92 1.94 -7.32
C GLY A 60 11.29 3.14 -6.61
N LEU A 61 11.78 3.53 -5.42
CA LEU A 61 11.28 4.68 -4.67
C LEU A 61 11.36 5.97 -5.50
N ALA A 62 12.56 6.32 -6.01
CA ALA A 62 12.73 7.54 -6.79
C ALA A 62 11.99 7.47 -8.13
N ARG A 63 11.94 6.28 -8.75
CA ARG A 63 11.30 6.10 -10.06
C ARG A 63 9.78 6.17 -9.98
N TYR A 64 9.14 5.58 -8.97
CA TYR A 64 7.69 5.72 -8.75
C TYR A 64 7.33 7.12 -8.26
N ARG A 65 8.20 7.78 -7.48
CA ARG A 65 8.04 9.20 -7.18
C ARG A 65 7.99 10.05 -8.45
N SER A 66 9.00 9.91 -9.30
CA SER A 66 9.07 10.65 -10.56
C SER A 66 7.91 10.31 -11.51
N ALA A 67 7.51 9.03 -11.59
CA ALA A 67 6.39 8.61 -12.42
C ALA A 67 5.05 9.19 -11.96
N GLY A 68 4.74 9.14 -10.66
CA GLY A 68 3.55 9.77 -10.11
C GLY A 68 3.56 11.29 -10.33
N ASP A 69 4.71 11.95 -10.20
CA ASP A 69 4.83 13.40 -10.41
C ASP A 69 4.58 13.80 -11.87
N ARG A 70 4.96 12.96 -12.85
CA ARG A 70 4.58 13.18 -14.25
C ARG A 70 3.06 13.15 -14.45
N HIS A 71 2.35 12.21 -13.82
CA HIS A 71 0.88 12.20 -13.85
C HIS A 71 0.28 13.38 -13.07
N ARG A 72 0.90 13.82 -11.97
CA ARG A 72 0.50 15.01 -11.22
C ARG A 72 0.58 16.30 -12.06
N LEU A 73 1.62 16.44 -12.88
CA LEU A 73 1.74 17.56 -13.80
C LEU A 73 0.73 17.43 -14.95
N ALA A 74 0.63 16.25 -15.55
CA ALA A 74 -0.28 15.99 -16.66
C ALA A 74 -1.75 16.21 -16.28
N ARG A 75 -2.18 15.87 -15.05
CA ARG A 75 -3.56 16.13 -14.60
C ARG A 75 -3.94 17.61 -14.52
N GLY A 76 -2.94 18.51 -14.50
CA GLY A 76 -3.17 19.95 -14.61
C GLY A 76 -3.46 20.41 -16.04
N ILE A 77 -3.29 19.52 -17.03
CA ILE A 77 -3.40 19.80 -18.47
C ILE A 77 -4.52 18.94 -19.09
N GLU A 78 -4.54 17.64 -18.81
CA GLU A 78 -5.51 16.68 -19.35
C GLU A 78 -6.00 15.70 -18.28
N SER A 79 -7.19 15.10 -18.47
CA SER A 79 -7.80 14.25 -17.42
C SER A 79 -7.33 12.80 -17.44
N HIS A 80 -7.01 12.26 -18.61
CA HIS A 80 -6.70 10.84 -18.83
C HIS A 80 -5.37 10.67 -19.55
N ASP A 81 -4.62 9.67 -19.11
CA ASP A 81 -3.38 9.27 -19.74
C ASP A 81 -3.66 8.74 -21.17
N PRO A 82 -2.96 9.25 -22.19
CA PRO A 82 -3.26 8.94 -23.58
C PRO A 82 -2.96 7.49 -23.96
N ASP A 83 -2.10 6.79 -23.23
CA ASP A 83 -1.75 5.39 -23.48
C ASP A 83 -2.81 4.44 -22.91
N SER A 84 -3.05 4.54 -21.61
CA SER A 84 -3.98 3.66 -20.88
C SER A 84 -5.45 4.05 -21.00
N LYS A 85 -5.74 5.31 -21.37
CA LYS A 85 -7.07 5.94 -21.28
C LYS A 85 -7.66 5.98 -19.87
N LEU A 86 -6.83 5.85 -18.83
CA LEU A 86 -7.23 5.92 -17.42
C LEU A 86 -6.88 7.29 -16.81
N LEU A 87 -7.56 7.68 -15.73
CA LEU A 87 -7.36 8.96 -15.06
C LEU A 87 -5.91 9.16 -14.62
N HIS A 88 -5.32 10.33 -14.90
CA HIS A 88 -3.99 10.67 -14.38
C HIS A 88 -3.92 10.61 -12.86
N LEU A 89 -4.99 11.00 -12.15
CA LEU A 89 -5.03 10.91 -10.69
C LEU A 89 -5.01 9.46 -10.18
N ALA A 90 -5.56 8.51 -10.94
CA ALA A 90 -5.48 7.09 -10.58
C ALA A 90 -4.04 6.58 -10.74
N HIS A 91 -3.35 7.01 -11.79
CA HIS A 91 -1.92 6.70 -11.98
C HIS A 91 -1.04 7.33 -10.91
N GLU A 92 -1.26 8.61 -10.59
CA GLU A 92 -0.57 9.31 -9.49
C GLU A 92 -0.73 8.53 -8.18
N THR A 93 -1.98 8.17 -7.83
CA THR A 93 -2.29 7.39 -6.63
C THR A 93 -1.62 6.01 -6.64
N TRP A 94 -1.68 5.27 -7.75
CA TRP A 94 -1.04 3.97 -7.85
C TRP A 94 0.48 4.05 -7.64
N ASN A 95 1.14 5.05 -8.23
CA ASN A 95 2.57 5.29 -8.04
C ASN A 95 2.92 5.66 -6.59
N ARG A 96 2.08 6.47 -5.92
CA ARG A 96 2.26 6.79 -4.49
C ARG A 96 2.09 5.57 -3.59
N LEU A 97 1.14 4.67 -3.91
CA LEU A 97 0.99 3.40 -3.18
C LEU A 97 2.21 2.50 -3.39
N ALA A 98 2.71 2.36 -4.62
CA ALA A 98 3.92 1.59 -4.90
C ALA A 98 5.15 2.16 -4.16
N GLU A 99 5.30 3.48 -4.15
CA GLU A 99 6.35 4.17 -3.39
C GLU A 99 6.24 3.90 -1.88
N LEU A 100 5.06 4.06 -1.30
CA LEU A 100 4.81 3.79 0.12
C LEU A 100 5.09 2.33 0.48
N GLU A 101 4.61 1.38 -0.33
CA GLU A 101 4.79 -0.04 -0.11
C GLU A 101 6.28 -0.44 -0.15
N LEU A 102 7.07 0.09 -1.09
CA LEU A 102 8.51 -0.13 -1.11
C LEU A 102 9.21 0.44 0.13
N LEU A 103 8.78 1.61 0.60
CA LEU A 103 9.33 2.25 1.80
C LEU A 103 9.06 1.41 3.05
N LEU A 104 7.83 0.93 3.21
CA LEU A 104 7.43 0.10 4.36
C LEU A 104 8.19 -1.23 4.38
N ARG A 105 8.26 -1.93 3.24
CA ARG A 105 9.02 -3.19 3.11
C ARG A 105 10.50 -3.02 3.44
N ALA A 106 11.12 -1.95 2.96
CA ALA A 106 12.52 -1.65 3.28
C ALA A 106 12.73 -1.42 4.78
N SER A 107 11.77 -0.75 5.44
CA SER A 107 11.82 -0.47 6.88
C SER A 107 11.64 -1.74 7.73
N GLU A 108 10.79 -2.66 7.30
CA GLU A 108 10.61 -3.97 7.94
C GLU A 108 11.90 -4.80 7.90
N VAL A 109 12.53 -4.91 6.72
CA VAL A 109 13.82 -5.61 6.56
C VAL A 109 14.90 -5.01 7.45
N LEU A 110 14.99 -3.67 7.52
CA LEU A 110 15.96 -3.01 8.40
C LEU A 110 15.69 -3.32 9.88
N THR A 111 14.41 -3.32 10.28
CA THR A 111 14.02 -3.63 11.66
C THR A 111 14.40 -5.08 12.03
N GLU A 112 14.16 -6.03 11.14
CA GLU A 112 14.54 -7.44 11.32
C GLU A 112 16.06 -7.62 11.42
N GLN A 113 16.82 -6.92 10.57
CA GLN A 113 18.29 -6.95 10.59
C GLN A 113 18.87 -6.36 11.89
N LEU A 114 18.26 -5.30 12.42
CA LEU A 114 18.67 -4.68 13.68
C LEU A 114 18.27 -5.50 14.91
N ALA A 115 17.21 -6.32 14.83
CA ALA A 115 16.75 -7.16 15.93
C ALA A 115 17.70 -8.35 16.23
N GLY A 116 18.60 -8.70 15.29
CA GLY A 116 19.62 -9.76 15.45
C GLY A 116 19.04 -11.18 15.60
N PRO A 117 19.86 -12.23 15.41
CA PRO A 117 19.43 -13.59 15.72
C PRO A 117 19.28 -13.70 17.24
N GLN A 118 18.05 -13.80 17.73
CA GLN A 118 17.76 -14.17 19.12
C GLN A 118 18.53 -15.45 19.43
N GLY A 119 19.40 -15.38 20.44
CA GLY A 119 20.37 -16.40 20.81
C GLY A 119 19.78 -17.81 20.78
N GLY A 120 20.36 -18.65 19.93
CA GLY A 120 20.22 -20.09 20.03
C GLY A 120 20.76 -20.53 21.38
N VAL A 121 19.86 -20.83 22.32
CA VAL A 121 20.20 -21.62 23.50
C VAL A 121 20.61 -23.01 22.97
N GLN A 122 21.92 -23.25 22.90
CA GLN A 122 22.46 -24.60 22.87
C GLN A 122 22.01 -25.30 24.14
N ARG A 123 21.21 -26.35 23.96
CA ARG A 123 20.98 -27.38 24.97
C ARG A 123 22.12 -28.39 24.92
#